data_AF-A0A0P9B339-F1
#
_entry.id   AF-A0A0P9B339-F1
#
_cell.length_a   1.000
_cell.length_b   1.000
_cell.length_c   1.000
_cell.angle_alpha   90.00
_cell.angle_beta   90.00
_cell.angle_gamma   90.00
#
_symmetry.space_group_name_H-M   'P 1'
#
loop_
_entity.id
_entity.type
_entity.pdbx_description
1 polymer ?
#
loop_
_entity_poly.entity_id
_entity_poly.type
_entity_poly.pdbx_seq_one_letter_code
_entity_poly.pdbx_strand_id
1 'polypeptide(L)' 'MPVTGDANAICQAPDPVIWKKFLTTFQRYSRARLTLHTRVVNEGRDEDAVRFVGQYVLHR' A
#
# COMPACT_ATOMS: atom_id res chain seq x y z
N MET A 1 -18.04 -2.07 5.56
CA MET A 1 -18.66 -2.09 6.92
C MET A 1 -17.92 -1.09 7.82
N PRO A 2 -18.47 -0.59 8.95
CA PRO A 2 -17.63 0.13 9.91
C PRO A 2 -16.67 -0.84 10.63
N VAL A 3 -15.57 -0.32 11.17
CA VAL A 3 -14.71 -1.05 12.09
C VAL A 3 -15.39 -1.08 13.46
N THR A 4 -15.58 -2.28 14.02
CA THR A 4 -16.39 -2.46 15.25
C THR A 4 -15.59 -3.05 16.42
N GLY A 5 -14.31 -3.35 16.23
CA GLY A 5 -13.43 -3.96 17.22
C GLY A 5 -12.02 -4.13 16.64
N ASP A 6 -11.34 -5.20 17.01
CA ASP A 6 -10.03 -5.52 16.46
C ASP A 6 -10.08 -5.70 14.94
N ALA A 7 -9.06 -5.17 14.27
CA ALA A 7 -9.02 -5.07 12.82
C ALA A 7 -7.61 -5.23 12.28
N ASN A 8 -7.51 -5.83 11.10
CA ASN A 8 -6.26 -6.08 10.40
C ASN A 8 -6.10 -5.08 9.26
N ALA A 9 -4.99 -4.33 9.27
CA ALA A 9 -4.58 -3.50 8.14
C ALA A 9 -3.71 -4.32 7.19
N ILE A 10 -4.23 -4.56 5.98
CA ILE A 10 -3.59 -5.40 4.97
C ILE A 10 -3.06 -4.47 3.87
N CYS A 11 -1.73 -4.42 3.74
CA CYS A 11 -1.04 -3.77 2.63
C CYS A 11 -0.44 -4.85 1.73
N GLN A 12 -0.97 -4.99 0.52
CA GLN A 12 -0.42 -5.93 -0.45
C GLN A 12 0.85 -5.36 -1.08
N ALA A 13 1.79 -6.26 -1.39
CA ALA A 13 2.93 -5.89 -2.19
C ALA A 13 2.45 -5.34 -3.54
N PRO A 14 3.06 -4.25 -4.05
CA PRO A 14 2.72 -3.75 -5.38
C PRO A 14 3.10 -4.77 -6.44
N ASP A 15 2.48 -4.65 -7.61
CA ASP A 15 2.82 -5.47 -8.77
C ASP A 15 4.34 -5.43 -9.04
N PRO A 16 4.99 -6.59 -9.32
CA PRO A 16 6.44 -6.65 -9.56
C PRO A 16 6.93 -5.71 -10.66
N VAL A 17 6.12 -5.42 -11.68
CA VAL A 17 6.45 -4.48 -12.76
C VAL A 17 6.47 -3.05 -12.23
N ILE A 18 5.51 -2.68 -11.39
CA ILE A 18 5.47 -1.37 -10.72
C ILE A 18 6.67 -1.23 -9.79
N TRP A 19 6.95 -2.27 -9.00
CA TRP A 19 8.10 -2.30 -8.10
C TRP A 19 9.43 -2.12 -8.84
N LYS A 20 9.63 -2.85 -9.94
CA LYS A 20 10.82 -2.72 -10.79
C LYS A 20 10.96 -1.29 -11.33
N LYS A 21 9.89 -0.71 -11.86
CA LYS A 21 9.88 0.69 -12.36
C LYS A 21 10.23 1.68 -11.26
N PHE A 22 9.69 1.50 -10.06
CA PHE A 22 9.99 2.34 -8.90
C PHE A 22 11.48 2.31 -8.56
N LEU A 23 12.08 1.12 -8.45
CA LEU A 23 13.50 0.96 -8.15
C LEU A 23 14.39 1.56 -9.25
N THR A 24 14.09 1.29 -10.53
CA THR A 24 14.84 1.87 -11.66
C THR A 24 14.75 3.40 -11.66
N THR A 25 13.59 3.97 -11.35
CA THR A 25 13.40 5.42 -11.26
C THR A 25 14.24 6.00 -10.13
N PHE A 26 14.21 5.37 -8.95
CA PHE A 26 14.99 5.83 -7.79
C PHE A 26 16.49 5.76 -8.06
N GLN A 27 16.98 4.67 -8.65
CA GLN A 27 18.40 4.53 -9.01
C GLN A 27 18.87 5.61 -9.98
N ARG A 28 17.99 6.06 -10.90
CA ARG A 28 18.35 7.08 -11.91
C ARG A 28 18.28 8.51 -11.39
N TYR A 29 17.31 8.82 -10.53
CA TYR A 29 16.98 10.19 -10.15
C TYR A 29 17.08 10.47 -8.65
N SER A 30 17.51 9.50 -7.84
CA SER A 30 17.54 9.53 -6.37
C SER A 30 16.20 9.87 -5.72
N ARG A 31 15.11 9.81 -6.48
CA ARG A 31 13.75 10.08 -6.04
C ARG A 31 12.75 9.27 -6.84
N ALA A 32 11.84 8.58 -6.17
CA ALA A 32 10.75 7.86 -6.81
C ALA A 32 9.50 7.85 -5.92
N ARG A 33 8.33 7.70 -6.55
CA ARG A 33 7.04 7.61 -5.86
C ARG A 33 6.43 6.23 -6.05
N LEU A 34 5.80 5.71 -5.00
CA LEU A 34 5.04 4.47 -5.01
C LEU A 34 3.65 4.71 -4.41
N THR A 35 2.62 4.25 -5.09
CA THR A 35 1.25 4.23 -4.56
C THR A 35 0.98 2.85 -3.96
N LEU A 36 0.48 2.80 -2.74
CA LEU A 36 0.09 1.56 -2.07
C LEU A 36 -1.39 1.59 -1.73
N HIS A 37 -2.04 0.45 -1.91
CA HIS A 37 -3.43 0.23 -1.54
C HIS A 37 -3.45 -0.58 -0.25
N THR A 38 -4.16 -0.08 0.74
CA THR A 38 -4.33 -0.73 2.03
C THR A 38 -5.81 -0.89 2.29
N ARG A 39 -6.21 -2.05 2.77
CA ARG A 39 -7.58 -2.31 3.22
C ARG A 39 -7.55 -2.69 4.69
N VAL A 40 -8.57 -2.28 5.43
CA VAL A 40 -8.75 -2.67 6.83
C VAL A 40 -9.98 -3.57 6.89
N VAL A 41 -9.84 -4.73 7.51
CA VAL A 41 -10.91 -5.71 7.72
C VAL A 41 -11.09 -5.99 9.21
N ASN A 42 -12.32 -6.20 9.66
CA ASN A 42 -12.56 -6.67 11.04
C ASN A 42 -11.99 -8.09 11.21
N GLU A 43 -11.53 -8.43 12.40
CA GLU A 43 -11.03 -9.77 12.70
C GLU A 43 -12.07 -10.86 12.35
N GLY A 44 -11.61 -11.96 11.74
CA GLY A 44 -12.47 -13.06 11.31
C GLY A 44 -13.37 -12.76 10.10
N ARG A 45 -13.23 -11.60 9.45
CA ARG A 45 -13.98 -11.22 8.24
C ARG A 45 -13.03 -10.78 7.12
N ASP A 46 -13.42 -11.00 5.87
CA ASP A 46 -12.65 -10.57 4.70
C ASP A 46 -13.23 -9.31 4.01
N GLU A 47 -14.37 -8.82 4.50
CA GLU A 47 -15.03 -7.65 3.94
C GLU A 47 -14.32 -6.35 4.35
N ASP A 48 -14.07 -5.49 3.35
CA ASP A 48 -13.42 -4.22 3.58
C ASP A 48 -14.27 -3.30 4.47
N ALA A 49 -13.69 -2.92 5.60
CA ALA A 49 -14.23 -1.88 6.45
C ALA A 49 -13.78 -0.49 6.00
N VAL A 50 -12.50 -0.37 5.65
CA VAL A 50 -11.89 0.86 5.15
C VAL A 50 -10.99 0.55 3.95
N ARG A 51 -10.97 1.44 2.97
CA ARG A 51 -9.97 1.45 1.88
C ARG A 51 -9.17 2.73 1.94
N PHE A 52 -7.85 2.58 1.91
CA PHE A 52 -6.89 3.67 1.94
C PHE A 52 -5.92 3.55 0.76
N VAL A 53 -5.59 4.69 0.16
CA VAL A 53 -4.58 4.79 -0.89
C VAL A 53 -3.56 5.82 -0.45
N GLY A 54 -2.33 5.38 -0.23
CA GLY A 54 -1.21 6.22 0.18
C GLY A 54 -0.21 6.42 -0.96
N GLN A 55 0.35 7.62 -1.07
CA GLN A 55 1.50 7.89 -1.93
C GLN A 55 2.75 8.10 -1.09
N TYR A 56 3.79 7.32 -1.37
CA TYR A 56 5.05 7.31 -0.65
C TYR A 56 6.16 7.74 -1.58
N VAL A 57 7.10 8.55 -1.08
CA VAL A 57 8.25 9.02 -1.85
C VAL A 57 9.52 8.55 -1.17
N LEU A 58 10.34 7.79 -1.89
CA LEU A 58 11.71 7.52 -1.51
C LEU A 58 12.59 8.61 -2.11
N HIS A 59 13.45 9.21 -1.30
CA HIS A 59 14.43 10.22 -1.72
C HIS A 59 15.74 10.03 -0.95
N ARG A 60 16.87 10.35 -1.59
CA ARG A 60 18.21 10.34 -1.00
C ARG A 60 18.86 11.71 -1.14
#